data_AF-A0A942SPZ8-F1
#
_entry.id   AF-A0A942SPZ8-F1
#
_cell.length_a   1.000
_cell.length_b   1.000
_cell.length_c   1.000
_cell.angle_alpha   90.00
_cell.angle_beta   90.00
_cell.angle_gamma   90.00
#
_symmetry.space_group_name_H-M   'P 1'
#
loop_
_entity.id
_entity.type
_entity.pdbx_description
1 polymer ?
#
loop_
_entity_poly.entity_id
_entity_poly.type
_entity_poly.pdbx_seq_one_letter_code
_entity_poly.pdbx_strand_id
1 'polypeptide(L)'
;MQQQNQQQNQQMAMNQPPSIISTKDLSYIDDMLAWNLLAMKKAHFAAEHCQDQEVKAACEKCGEMHQRHYSQILGHLQHHLQSQQNQPFQQNQQYQQNQQMM
;
A
#
# COMPACT_ATOMS: atom_id res chain seq x y z
N MET A 1 50.44 6.93 -22.69
CA MET A 1 49.89 7.77 -21.61
C MET A 1 48.39 7.51 -21.56
N GLN A 2 47.97 6.70 -20.58
CA GLN A 2 46.61 6.21 -20.39
C GLN A 2 45.67 7.34 -19.96
N GLN A 3 44.52 7.44 -20.61
CA GLN A 3 43.40 8.26 -20.15
C GLN A 3 42.13 7.49 -20.51
N GLN A 4 41.62 6.69 -19.58
CA GLN A 4 40.36 5.98 -19.78
C GLN A 4 39.63 5.74 -18.45
N ASN A 5 38.33 6.04 -18.47
CA ASN A 5 37.28 5.65 -17.53
C ASN A 5 37.27 6.28 -16.13
N GLN A 6 36.76 7.51 -16.07
CA GLN A 6 35.92 7.96 -14.95
C GLN A 6 34.53 8.29 -15.50
N GLN A 7 33.68 7.28 -15.67
CA GLN A 7 32.26 7.51 -15.85
C GLN A 7 31.46 6.32 -15.34
N GLN A 8 30.34 6.65 -14.70
CA GLN A 8 29.27 5.75 -14.23
C GLN A 8 29.53 4.99 -12.92
N ASN A 9 29.40 5.74 -11.82
CA ASN A 9 28.72 5.21 -10.65
C ASN A 9 27.73 6.27 -10.13
N GLN A 10 26.77 6.65 -10.97
CA GLN A 10 25.59 7.39 -10.51
C GLN A 10 24.66 6.37 -9.87
N GLN A 11 24.80 6.25 -8.55
CA GLN A 11 23.87 5.54 -7.69
C GLN A 11 22.48 6.15 -7.91
N MET A 12 21.59 5.39 -8.56
CA MET A 12 20.17 5.75 -8.66
C MET A 12 19.61 5.78 -7.25
N ALA A 13 19.42 6.99 -6.72
CA ALA A 13 18.66 7.20 -5.51
C ALA A 13 17.22 6.71 -5.77
N MET A 14 16.82 5.64 -5.08
CA MET A 14 15.45 5.13 -5.13
C MET A 14 14.53 6.15 -4.45
N ASN A 15 13.97 7.05 -5.24
CA ASN A 15 13.08 8.11 -4.75
C ASN A 15 11.66 7.62 -4.42
N GLN A 16 11.30 6.38 -4.81
CA GLN A 16 9.98 5.81 -4.54
C GLN A 16 10.09 4.33 -4.16
N PRO A 17 9.24 3.86 -3.22
CA PRO A 17 9.21 2.45 -2.86
C PRO A 17 8.80 1.58 -4.06
N PRO A 18 9.32 0.34 -4.14
CA PRO A 18 8.92 -0.61 -5.17
C PRO A 18 7.41 -0.80 -5.22
N SER A 19 6.86 -0.93 -6.42
CA SER A 19 5.41 -1.13 -6.64
C SER A 19 4.93 -2.55 -6.29
N ILE A 20 5.75 -3.41 -5.68
CA ILE A 20 5.42 -4.79 -5.36
C ILE A 20 4.94 -4.86 -3.91
N ILE A 21 3.76 -5.44 -3.67
CA ILE A 21 3.31 -5.81 -2.32
C ILE A 21 3.84 -7.22 -2.03
N SER A 22 4.71 -7.35 -1.03
CA SER A 22 5.24 -8.65 -0.60
C SER A 22 4.23 -9.40 0.28
N THR A 23 4.48 -10.69 0.52
CA THR A 23 3.70 -11.49 1.47
C THR A 23 3.70 -10.88 2.88
N LYS A 24 4.83 -10.29 3.30
CA LYS A 24 4.95 -9.64 4.61
C LYS A 24 4.05 -8.40 4.68
N ASP A 25 4.00 -7.62 3.61
CA ASP A 25 3.12 -6.45 3.52
C ASP A 25 1.65 -6.88 3.57
N LEU A 26 1.28 -7.95 2.87
CA LEU A 26 -0.08 -8.51 2.93
C LEU A 26 -0.48 -8.93 4.35
N SER A 27 0.41 -9.57 5.11
CA SER A 27 0.14 -9.92 6.51
C SER A 27 -0.13 -8.68 7.38
N TYR A 28 0.65 -7.61 7.21
CA TYR A 28 0.38 -6.36 7.95
C TYR A 28 -0.91 -5.67 7.51
N ILE A 29 -1.25 -5.73 6.22
CA ILE A 29 -2.50 -5.18 5.71
C ILE A 29 -3.70 -5.97 6.26
N ASP A 30 -3.60 -7.30 6.36
CA ASP A 30 -4.64 -8.15 6.97
C ASP A 30 -4.87 -7.78 8.44
N ASP A 31 -3.79 -7.61 9.21
CA ASP A 31 -3.87 -7.13 10.59
C ASP A 31 -4.55 -5.74 10.68
N MET A 32 -4.17 -4.80 9.80
CA MET A 32 -4.78 -3.45 9.77
C MET A 32 -6.27 -3.50 9.45
N LEU A 33 -6.70 -4.36 8.54
CA LEU A 33 -8.11 -4.56 8.20
C LEU A 33 -8.85 -5.15 9.40
N ALA A 34 -8.31 -6.19 10.03
CA ALA A 34 -8.90 -6.83 11.21
C ALA A 34 -9.03 -5.85 12.39
N TRP A 35 -8.00 -5.04 12.65
CA TRP A 35 -8.00 -4.07 13.74
C TRP A 35 -9.02 -2.95 13.52
N ASN A 36 -9.14 -2.40 12.30
CA ASN A 36 -10.15 -1.38 12.02
C ASN A 36 -11.58 -1.94 12.11
N LEU A 37 -11.81 -3.15 11.60
CA LEU A 37 -13.11 -3.83 11.71
C LEU A 37 -13.50 -4.08 13.17
N LEU A 38 -12.56 -4.56 13.98
CA LEU A 38 -12.80 -4.80 15.40
C LEU A 38 -13.04 -3.49 16.16
N ALA A 39 -12.23 -2.47 15.89
CA ALA A 39 -12.33 -1.17 16.55
C ALA A 39 -13.68 -0.51 16.25
N MET A 40 -14.15 -0.49 15.00
CA MET A 40 -15.46 0.09 14.68
C MET A 40 -16.61 -0.64 15.37
N LYS A 41 -16.55 -1.99 15.44
CA LYS A 41 -17.57 -2.79 16.15
C LYS A 41 -17.58 -2.49 17.65
N LYS A 42 -16.40 -2.40 18.27
CA LYS A 42 -16.28 -2.08 19.70
C LYS A 42 -16.71 -0.64 20.01
N ALA A 43 -16.39 0.30 19.13
CA ALA A 43 -16.78 1.69 19.27
C ALA A 43 -18.32 1.84 19.20
N HIS A 44 -18.95 1.17 18.23
CA HIS A 44 -20.40 1.15 18.11
C HIS A 44 -21.06 0.47 19.33
N PHE A 45 -20.57 -0.71 19.74
CA PHE A 45 -21.05 -1.37 20.95
C PHE A 45 -20.94 -0.47 22.18
N ALA A 46 -19.82 0.24 22.36
CA ALA A 46 -19.68 1.18 23.47
C ALA A 46 -20.69 2.34 23.40
N ALA A 47 -20.91 2.91 22.21
CA ALA A 47 -21.89 3.97 22.00
C ALA A 47 -23.33 3.54 22.36
N GLU A 48 -23.69 2.28 22.12
CA GLU A 48 -25.00 1.72 22.50
C GLU A 48 -25.18 1.58 24.02
N HIS A 49 -24.09 1.40 24.78
CA HIS A 49 -24.12 1.14 26.22
C HIS A 49 -23.75 2.37 27.08
N CYS A 50 -23.39 3.48 26.47
CA CYS A 50 -23.12 4.75 27.16
C CYS A 50 -24.39 5.58 27.35
N GLN A 51 -24.53 6.15 28.55
CA GLN A 51 -25.64 7.05 28.90
C GLN A 51 -25.27 8.52 28.64
N ASP A 52 -23.99 8.85 28.83
CA ASP A 52 -23.45 10.17 28.56
C ASP A 52 -23.42 10.44 27.05
N GLN A 53 -24.05 11.55 26.64
CA GLN A 53 -24.21 11.90 25.22
C GLN A 53 -22.89 12.31 24.56
N GLU A 54 -21.98 12.96 25.29
CA GLU A 54 -20.68 13.35 24.74
C GLU A 54 -19.80 12.12 24.51
N VAL A 55 -19.80 11.18 25.47
CA VAL A 55 -19.09 9.91 25.33
C VAL A 55 -19.66 9.09 24.17
N LYS A 56 -21.00 8.99 24.05
CA LYS A 56 -21.64 8.31 22.93
C LYS A 56 -21.21 8.90 21.58
N ALA A 57 -21.27 10.23 21.44
CA ALA A 57 -20.88 10.91 20.21
C ALA A 57 -19.39 10.69 19.86
N ALA A 58 -18.52 10.68 20.88
CA ALA A 58 -17.11 10.38 20.70
C ALA A 58 -16.88 8.94 20.22
N CYS A 59 -17.60 7.97 20.78
CA CYS A 59 -17.56 6.57 20.36
C CYS A 59 -18.04 6.38 18.92
N GLU A 60 -19.16 6.99 18.52
CA GLU A 60 -19.64 6.91 17.13
C GLU A 60 -18.63 7.51 16.15
N LYS A 61 -18.08 8.70 16.46
CA LYS A 61 -17.05 9.33 15.63
C LYS A 61 -15.79 8.47 15.50
N CYS A 62 -15.40 7.78 16.57
CA CYS A 62 -14.30 6.81 16.55
C CYS A 62 -14.61 5.64 15.61
N GLY A 63 -15.83 5.09 15.68
CA GLY A 63 -16.29 4.02 14.80
C GLY A 63 -16.28 4.42 13.33
N GLU A 64 -16.81 5.59 13.00
CA GLU A 64 -16.80 6.16 11.64
C GLU A 64 -15.38 6.34 11.09
N MET A 65 -14.47 6.84 11.92
CA MET A 65 -13.06 7.00 11.53
C MET A 65 -12.44 5.64 11.15
N HIS A 66 -12.65 4.60 11.96
CA HIS A 66 -12.13 3.26 11.67
C HIS A 66 -12.77 2.64 10.43
N GLN A 67 -14.07 2.84 10.20
CA GLN A 67 -14.76 2.41 8.98
C GLN A 67 -14.14 3.08 7.73
N ARG A 68 -13.86 4.39 7.81
CA ARG A 68 -13.21 5.12 6.71
C ARG A 68 -11.82 4.56 6.42
N HIS A 69 -11.00 4.33 7.44
CA HIS A 69 -9.67 3.76 7.25
C HIS A 69 -9.71 2.35 6.64
N TYR A 70 -10.62 1.49 7.10
CA TYR A 70 -10.84 0.17 6.51
C TYR A 70 -11.15 0.26 5.01
N SER A 71 -12.08 1.16 4.65
CA SER A 71 -12.49 1.37 3.26
C SER A 71 -11.36 1.91 2.39
N GLN A 72 -10.53 2.81 2.92
CA GLN A 72 -9.35 3.35 2.23
C GLN A 72 -8.33 2.25 1.94
N ILE A 73 -8.00 1.41 2.93
CA ILE A 73 -7.05 0.30 2.76
C ILE A 73 -7.56 -0.67 1.68
N LEU A 74 -8.84 -1.05 1.71
CA LEU A 74 -9.43 -1.89 0.66
C LEU A 74 -9.36 -1.23 -0.71
N GLY A 75 -9.66 0.07 -0.81
CA GLY A 75 -9.55 0.81 -2.06
C GLY A 75 -8.13 0.79 -2.63
N HIS A 76 -7.11 0.97 -1.80
CA HIS A 76 -5.72 0.88 -2.22
C HIS A 76 -5.33 -0.53 -2.70
N LEU A 77 -5.76 -1.59 -2.00
CA LEU A 77 -5.55 -2.98 -2.41
C LEU A 77 -6.20 -3.27 -3.77
N GLN A 78 -7.45 -2.84 -3.97
CA GLN A 78 -8.17 -3.07 -5.22
C GLN A 78 -7.53 -2.32 -6.39
N HIS A 79 -7.11 -1.06 -6.17
CA HIS A 79 -6.39 -0.28 -7.16
C HIS A 79 -5.02 -0.91 -7.51
N HIS A 80 -4.31 -1.45 -6.52
CA HIS A 80 -3.07 -2.17 -6.74
C HIS A 80 -3.28 -3.42 -7.61
N LEU A 81 -4.33 -4.19 -7.35
CA LEU A 81 -4.68 -5.37 -8.14
C LEU A 81 -4.98 -5.02 -9.61
N GLN A 82 -5.72 -3.93 -9.83
CA GLN A 82 -6.05 -3.44 -11.17
C GLN A 82 -4.82 -2.92 -11.93
N SER A 83 -3.91 -2.23 -11.24
CA SER A 83 -2.70 -1.68 -11.86
C SER A 83 -1.66 -2.75 -12.17
N GLN A 84 -1.55 -3.82 -11.38
CA GLN A 84 -0.69 -4.97 -11.70
C GLN A 84 -1.12 -5.69 -12.99
N GLN A 85 -2.43 -5.76 -13.28
CA GLN A 85 -2.94 -6.40 -14.50
C GLN A 85 -2.53 -5.69 -15.79
N ASN A 86 -2.11 -4.42 -15.72
CA ASN A 86 -1.82 -3.57 -16.87
C ASN A 86 -0.32 -3.27 -17.09
N GLN A 87 0.61 -3.99 -16.46
CA GLN A 87 2.06 -3.80 -16.72
C GLN A 87 2.54 -4.66 -17.90
N PRO A 88 2.86 -4.08 -19.08
CA PRO A 88 3.45 -4.83 -20.17
C PRO A 88 4.89 -5.24 -19.84
N PHE A 89 5.23 -6.47 -20.23
CA PHE A 89 6.52 -7.14 -20.15
C PHE A 89 7.63 -6.44 -20.98
N GLN A 90 7.89 -5.14 -20.77
CA GLN A 90 8.76 -4.34 -21.63
C GLN A 90 10.27 -4.60 -21.41
N GLN A 91 10.65 -5.19 -20.27
CA GLN A 91 12.07 -5.40 -19.97
C GLN A 91 12.72 -6.49 -20.85
N ASN A 92 11.97 -7.51 -21.30
CA ASN A 92 12.55 -8.60 -22.11
C ASN A 92 12.72 -8.27 -23.61
N GLN A 93 12.04 -7.25 -24.14
CA GLN A 93 12.18 -6.88 -25.56
C GLN A 93 13.51 -6.16 -25.84
N GLN A 94 13.98 -5.34 -24.91
CA GLN A 94 15.24 -4.60 -25.08
C GLN A 94 16.47 -5.52 -25.04
N TYR A 95 16.43 -6.60 -24.25
CA TYR A 95 17.49 -7.62 -24.26
C TYR A 95 17.54 -8.40 -25.59
N GLN A 96 16.41 -8.69 -26.21
CA GLN A 96 16.39 -9.34 -27.53
C GLN A 96 16.88 -8.41 -28.65
N GLN A 97 16.51 -7.13 -28.61
CA GLN A 97 16.97 -6.16 -29.61
C GLN A 97 18.48 -5.91 -29.51
N ASN A 98 19.03 -5.87 -28.31
CA ASN A 98 20.49 -5.75 -28.11
C ASN A 98 21.26 -7.01 -28.54
N GLN A 99 20.60 -8.18 -28.54
CA GLN A 99 21.23 -9.44 -28.95
C GLN A 99 21.15 -9.68 -30.48
N GLN A 100 20.26 -8.99 -31.20
CA GLN A 100 20.18 -9.00 -32.66
C GLN A 100 21.11 -7.98 -33.35
N MET A 101 21.74 -7.09 -32.59
CA MET A 101 22.74 -6.13 -33.10
C MET A 101 24.20 -6.62 -32.99
N MET A 102 24.41 -7.90 -32.65
CA MET A 102 25.70 -8.60 -32.76
C MET A 102 25.60 -9.72 -33.80
#